data_AF-A0A3D0C441-F1
#
_entry.id   AF-A0A3D0C441-F1
#
_cell.length_a   1.000
_cell.length_b   1.000
_cell.length_c   1.000
_cell.angle_alpha   90.00
_cell.angle_beta   90.00
_cell.angle_gamma   90.00
#
_symmetry.space_group_name_H-M   'P 1'
#
loop_
_entity.id
_entity.type
_entity.pdbx_description
1 polymer ?
#
loop_
_entity_poly.entity_id
_entity_poly.type
_entity_poly.pdbx_seq_one_letter_code
_entity_poly.pdbx_strand_id
1 'polypeptide(L)'
;MLNLIIHSTKALLAVLWILAILGFISLSPLPEEYQFYLLVLAGIVFLVHLLEYFAMKGKVKTKRNIDISFVQTMLWGFGHWLPLLKK
;
A
#
# COMPACT_ATOMS: atom_id res chain seq x y z
N MET A 1 11.74 -8.31 -16.96
CA MET A 1 12.05 -7.07 -16.22
C MET A 1 10.88 -6.58 -15.37
N LEU A 2 9.70 -6.33 -15.96
CA LEU A 2 8.50 -5.87 -15.23
C LEU A 2 8.11 -6.72 -14.00
N ASN A 3 8.16 -8.04 -14.11
CA ASN A 3 7.76 -8.92 -13.00
C ASN A 3 8.69 -8.80 -11.78
N LEU A 4 9.99 -8.58 -12.02
CA LEU A 4 11.00 -8.42 -10.96
C LEU A 4 10.83 -7.07 -10.26
N ILE A 5 10.56 -6.00 -11.03
CA ILE A 5 10.23 -4.68 -10.49
C ILE A 5 8.99 -4.76 -9.59
N ILE A 6 7.92 -5.42 -10.05
CA ILE A 6 6.69 -5.60 -9.27
C ILE A 6 6.96 -6.34 -7.95
N HIS A 7 7.75 -7.41 -7.98
CA HIS A 7 8.07 -8.16 -6.75
C HIS A 7 8.93 -7.35 -5.80
N SER A 8 9.97 -6.67 -6.30
CA SER A 8 10.85 -5.83 -5.48
C SER A 8 10.10 -4.64 -4.86
N THR A 9 9.21 -3.98 -5.60
CA THR A 9 8.40 -2.87 -5.07
C THR A 9 7.44 -3.36 -3.98
N LYS A 10 6.86 -4.56 -4.12
CA LYS A 10 6.02 -5.16 -3.07
C LYS A 10 6.81 -5.50 -1.81
N ALA A 11 8.00 -6.08 -1.97
CA ALA A 11 8.88 -6.36 -0.85
C ALA A 11 9.28 -5.06 -0.13
N LEU A 12 9.61 -4.01 -0.89
CA LEU A 12 9.93 -2.70 -0.35
C LEU A 12 8.74 -2.08 0.41
N LEU A 13 7.52 -2.18 -0.13
CA LEU A 13 6.32 -1.70 0.52
C LEU A 13 6.06 -2.44 1.85
N ALA A 14 6.24 -3.77 1.87
CA ALA A 14 6.11 -4.55 3.10
C ALA A 14 7.15 -4.14 4.16
N VAL A 15 8.40 -3.94 3.77
CA VAL A 15 9.46 -3.43 4.66
C VAL A 15 9.10 -2.04 5.19
N LEU A 16 8.58 -1.16 4.34
CA LEU A 16 8.15 0.18 4.73
C LEU A 16 7.02 0.14 5.77
N TRP A 17 6.03 -0.74 5.59
CA TRP A 17 4.97 -0.95 6.58
C TRP A 17 5.52 -1.49 7.91
N ILE A 18 6.42 -2.46 7.88
CA ILE A 18 7.06 -3.00 9.09
C ILE A 18 7.83 -1.90 9.82
N LEU A 19 8.65 -1.12 9.10
CA LEU A 19 9.41 -0.02 9.67
C LEU A 19 8.50 1.08 10.23
N ALA A 20 7.39 1.39 9.54
CA ALA A 20 6.40 2.36 10.02
C ALA A 20 5.73 1.89 11.32
N ILE A 21 5.34 0.62 11.41
CA ILE A 21 4.76 0.03 12.63
C ILE A 21 5.78 0.04 13.76
N LEU A 22 7.02 -0.38 13.50
CA LEU A 22 8.11 -0.35 14.48
C LEU A 22 8.40 1.08 14.96
N GLY A 23 8.39 2.07 14.05
CA GLY A 23 8.55 3.48 14.39
C GLY A 23 7.40 4.01 15.25
N PHE A 24 6.17 3.61 14.93
CA PHE A 24 4.99 4.03 15.68
C PHE A 24 4.97 3.51 17.13
N ILE A 25 5.46 2.29 17.35
CA ILE A 25 5.59 1.68 18.70
C ILE A 25 6.94 1.96 19.36
N SER A 26 7.75 2.88 18.81
CA SER A 26 9.08 3.25 19.31
C SER A 26 10.07 2.07 19.44
N LEU A 27 9.88 1.00 18.67
CA LEU A 27 10.79 -0.16 18.57
C LEU A 27 11.64 -0.13 17.30
N SER A 28 11.65 0.98 16.57
CA SER A 28 12.43 1.09 15.35
C SER A 28 13.93 1.16 15.67
N PRO A 29 14.77 0.39 14.95
CA PRO A 29 16.22 0.47 15.08
C PRO A 29 16.80 1.76 14.49
N LEU A 30 15.97 2.60 13.86
CA LEU A 30 16.38 3.84 13.23
C LEU A 30 16.48 4.98 14.24
N PRO A 31 17.42 5.94 14.05
CA PRO A 31 17.49 7.16 14.85
C PRO A 31 16.18 7.96 14.75
N GLU A 32 15.82 8.67 15.82
CA GLU A 32 14.54 9.42 15.93
C GLU A 32 14.32 10.41 14.77
N GLU A 33 15.39 11.07 14.32
CA GLU A 33 15.39 11.96 13.16
C GLU A 33 14.87 11.27 11.90
N TYR A 34 15.26 10.02 11.65
CA TYR A 34 14.77 9.24 10.50
C TYR A 34 13.40 8.63 10.74
N GLN A 35 13.03 8.34 12.00
CA GLN A 35 11.71 7.81 12.32
C GLN A 35 10.60 8.79 11.92
N PHE A 36 10.79 10.10 12.16
CA PHE A 36 9.82 11.12 11.76
C PHE A 36 9.62 11.14 10.24
N TYR A 37 10.70 11.16 9.45
CA TYR A 37 10.61 11.13 7.99
C TYR A 37 9.93 9.85 7.48
N LEU A 38 10.22 8.70 8.10
CA LEU A 38 9.59 7.43 7.74
C LEU A 38 8.09 7.42 8.05
N LEU A 39 7.69 8.02 9.18
CA LEU A 39 6.29 8.13 9.56
C LEU A 39 5.52 9.03 8.59
N VAL A 40 6.11 10.16 8.21
CA VAL A 40 5.55 11.06 7.18
C VAL A 40 5.42 10.33 5.84
N LEU A 41 6.46 9.62 5.41
CA LEU A 41 6.43 8.84 4.18
C LEU A 41 5.34 7.77 4.21
N ALA A 42 5.23 7.01 5.31
CA ALA A 42 4.19 6.02 5.50
C ALA A 42 2.79 6.63 5.48
N GLY A 43 2.63 7.83 6.06
CA GLY A 43 1.38 8.60 5.99
C GLY A 43 0.99 8.98 4.56
N ILE A 44 1.95 9.44 3.74
CA ILE A 44 1.71 9.75 2.33
C ILE A 44 1.32 8.48 1.56
N VAL A 45 2.05 7.38 1.74
CA VAL A 45 1.75 6.09 1.10
C VAL A 45 0.37 5.59 1.51
N PHE A 46 0.02 5.71 2.79
CA PHE A 46 -1.32 5.38 3.30
C PHE A 46 -2.41 6.20 2.60
N LEU A 47 -2.24 7.53 2.50
CA LEU A 47 -3.21 8.41 1.83
C LEU A 47 -3.39 8.05 0.36
N VAL A 48 -2.30 7.74 -0.34
CA VAL A 48 -2.35 7.30 -1.75
C VAL A 48 -3.16 6.01 -1.86
N HIS A 49 -2.88 5.00 -1.03
CA HIS A 49 -3.65 3.73 -1.05
C HIS A 49 -5.10 3.91 -0.59
N LEU A 50 -5.40 4.88 0.27
CA LEU A 50 -6.76 5.22 0.65
C LEU A 50 -7.54 5.81 -0.53
N LEU A 51 -6.97 6.79 -1.23
CA LEU A 51 -7.57 7.36 -2.44
C LEU A 51 -7.78 6.28 -3.51
N GLU A 52 -6.80 5.41 -3.65
CA GLU A 52 -6.84 4.28 -4.58
C GLU A 52 -7.96 3.29 -4.23
N TYR A 53 -8.11 2.95 -2.94
CA TYR A 53 -9.20 2.12 -2.45
C TYR A 53 -10.56 2.70 -2.81
N PHE A 54 -10.78 4.00 -2.57
CA PHE A 54 -12.05 4.64 -2.93
C PHE A 54 -12.29 4.68 -4.44
N ALA A 55 -11.27 5.02 -5.22
CA ALA A 55 -11.36 5.05 -6.68
C ALA A 55 -11.71 3.67 -7.26
N MET A 56 -11.13 2.61 -6.69
CA MET A 56 -11.37 1.24 -7.14
C MET A 56 -12.68 0.69 -6.61
N LYS A 57 -13.05 0.99 -5.36
CA LYS A 57 -14.31 0.54 -4.75
C LYS A 57 -15.50 0.94 -5.59
N GLY A 58 -15.53 2.17 -6.08
CA GLY A 58 -16.55 2.61 -7.03
C GLY A 58 -16.53 1.78 -8.32
N LYS A 59 -15.37 1.70 -8.98
CA LYS A 59 -15.25 1.09 -10.32
C LYS A 59 -15.46 -0.43 -10.34
N VAL A 60 -14.90 -1.18 -9.38
CA VAL A 60 -15.00 -2.65 -9.35
C VAL A 60 -16.38 -3.09 -8.85
N LYS A 61 -16.96 -2.40 -7.86
CA LYS A 61 -18.30 -2.71 -7.37
C LYS A 61 -19.33 -2.58 -8.50
N THR A 62 -19.23 -1.52 -9.31
CA THR A 62 -20.11 -1.31 -10.46
C THR A 62 -19.94 -2.36 -11.56
N LYS A 63 -18.72 -2.86 -11.79
CA LYS A 63 -18.45 -3.81 -12.89
C LYS A 63 -18.61 -5.28 -12.53
N ARG A 64 -18.23 -5.69 -11.32
CA ARG A 64 -18.09 -7.12 -10.96
C ARG A 64 -18.77 -7.53 -9.67
N ASN A 65 -19.37 -6.60 -8.93
CA ASN A 65 -19.98 -6.85 -7.61
C ASN A 65 -19.04 -7.61 -6.65
N ILE A 66 -17.72 -7.37 -6.77
CA ILE A 66 -16.69 -7.92 -5.88
C ILE A 66 -16.43 -6.89 -4.79
N ASP A 67 -16.46 -7.34 -3.54
CA ASP A 67 -16.06 -6.52 -2.41
C ASP A 67 -14.54 -6.35 -2.36
N ILE A 68 -14.10 -5.10 -2.40
CA ILE A 68 -12.69 -4.74 -2.32
C ILE A 68 -12.30 -4.61 -0.84
N SER A 69 -11.23 -5.28 -0.44
CA SER A 69 -10.63 -5.10 0.87
C SER A 69 -9.63 -3.95 0.89
N PHE A 70 -9.77 -3.07 1.87
CA PHE A 70 -8.81 -1.98 2.12
C PHE A 70 -7.41 -2.53 2.42
N VAL A 71 -7.32 -3.60 3.22
CA VAL A 71 -6.04 -4.24 3.57
C VAL A 71 -5.35 -4.83 2.34
N GLN A 72 -6.11 -5.46 1.44
CA GLN A 72 -5.54 -5.94 0.17
C GLN A 72 -5.05 -4.78 -0.71
N THR A 73 -5.75 -3.65 -0.69
CA THR A 73 -5.30 -2.44 -1.41
C THR A 73 -4.04 -1.85 -0.78
N MET A 74 -3.91 -1.89 0.55
CA MET A 74 -2.69 -1.48 1.25
C MET A 74 -1.47 -2.36 0.95
N LEU A 75 -1.67 -3.67 0.80
CA LEU A 75 -0.60 -4.63 0.57
C LEU A 75 -0.19 -4.76 -0.91
N TRP A 76 -1.15 -4.60 -1.82
CA TRP A 76 -0.95 -4.91 -3.23
C TRP A 76 -1.23 -3.75 -4.19
N GLY A 77 -1.87 -2.67 -3.73
CA GLY A 77 -2.22 -1.49 -4.51
C GLY A 77 -3.03 -1.78 -5.76
N PHE A 78 -2.96 -0.85 -6.71
CA PHE A 78 -3.85 -0.79 -7.87
C PHE A 78 -3.66 -1.97 -8.81
N GLY A 79 -2.42 -2.45 -8.90
CA GLY A 79 -2.03 -3.56 -9.76
C GLY A 79 -2.78 -4.85 -9.45
N HIS A 80 -3.25 -5.05 -8.20
CA HIS A 80 -4.06 -6.21 -7.84
C HIS A 80 -5.46 -6.16 -8.46
N TRP A 81 -6.05 -4.96 -8.50
CA TRP A 81 -7.44 -4.75 -8.91
C TRP A 81 -7.58 -4.46 -10.41
N LEU A 82 -6.54 -3.93 -11.06
CA LEU A 82 -6.55 -3.59 -12.48
C LEU A 82 -6.95 -4.77 -13.40
N PRO A 83 -6.45 -6.01 -13.22
CA PRO A 83 -6.87 -7.17 -14.02
C PRO A 83 -8.37 -7.46 -13.91
N LEU A 84 -8.99 -7.16 -12.76
CA LEU A 84 -10.43 -7.37 -12.52
C LEU A 84 -11.29 -6.34 -13.26
N LEU A 85 -10.73 -5.20 -13.69
CA LEU A 85 -11.44 -4.19 -14.48
C LEU A 85 -11.33 -4.37 -15.99
N LYS A 86 -10.30 -5.10 -16.45
CA LYS A 86 -9.94 -5.29 -17.87
C LYS A 86 -10.54 -6.54 -18.52
N LYS A 87 -10.95 -7.54 -17.73
CA LYS A 87 -11.80 -8.63 -18.21
C LYS A 87 -13.27 -8.22 -18.11
#